data_AF-A0A4X2KAK8-F1
#
_entry.id   AF-A0A4X2KAK8-F1
#
_cell.length_a   1.000
_cell.length_b   1.000
_cell.length_c   1.000
_cell.angle_alpha   90.00
_cell.angle_beta   90.00
_cell.angle_gamma   90.00
#
_symmetry.space_group_name_H-M   'P 1'
#
loop_
_entity.id
_entity.type
_entity.pdbx_description
1 polymer ?
#
loop_
_entity_poly.entity_id
_entity_poly.type
_entity_poly.pdbx_seq_one_letter_code
_entity_poly.pdbx_strand_id
1 'polypeptide(L)'
;MGREDQFDTPFETELVTFDTTFGKFGILTGFDILFHDPAVTLVEKLKVDTIVLPVAWMNNLPYLYPTAFHAAWAMGMRVNLLVANIHNTVSQMTGSGIYAPDSPKVYYMDMNSENGTLLLSQLDSHPKLSPPVNWSSYANSIEPFSTEQEEFKASILFDKFTFKELINDTGNYTVCQNTLCCYLSYKMSEKRTDEVYVLGAFDGLHIAEGEYYIQICTLLKCLTTMLETCGRPVENASTVFDMFSLSGTFDSQHVFPEMLLSGLQIAPGEFEVLNDGRIVNENGTSGPVLMVTLFGRQYEKNKPTNASIDLGSALLMRIITMVFVLYSSIW
;
A
#
# COMPACT_ATOMS: atom_id res chain seq x y z
N MET A 1 -6.36 -9.67 10.99
CA MET A 1 -5.76 -8.88 12.08
C MET A 1 -6.24 -9.44 13.41
N GLY A 2 -5.33 -9.69 14.34
CA GLY A 2 -5.70 -10.21 15.67
C GLY A 2 -6.48 -9.15 16.47
N ARG A 3 -7.42 -9.60 17.31
CA ARG A 3 -8.02 -8.70 18.31
C ARG A 3 -7.00 -8.45 19.41
N GLU A 4 -6.89 -7.21 19.84
CA GLU A 4 -6.03 -6.79 20.95
C GLU A 4 -6.86 -6.50 22.21
N ASP A 5 -7.80 -7.39 22.52
CA ASP A 5 -8.77 -7.25 23.62
C ASP A 5 -8.09 -7.17 25.01
N GLN A 6 -6.80 -7.48 25.10
CA GLN A 6 -5.98 -7.36 26.30
C GLN A 6 -5.46 -5.94 26.59
N PHE A 7 -5.60 -5.00 25.66
CA PHE A 7 -5.12 -3.62 25.79
C PHE A 7 -6.27 -2.61 25.79
N ASP A 8 -6.11 -1.51 26.52
CA ASP A 8 -7.03 -0.38 26.51
C ASP A 8 -6.60 0.66 25.45
N THR A 9 -7.57 1.40 24.91
CA THR A 9 -7.30 2.60 24.10
C THR A 9 -7.09 3.81 25.01
N PRO A 10 -6.06 4.66 24.80
CA PRO A 10 -5.86 5.85 25.60
C PRO A 10 -7.04 6.83 25.44
N PHE A 11 -7.27 7.66 26.46
CA PHE A 11 -8.38 8.63 26.45
C PHE A 11 -8.23 9.69 25.35
N GLU A 12 -6.99 10.12 25.09
CA GLU A 12 -6.62 11.00 23.99
C GLU A 12 -5.40 10.42 23.27
N THR A 13 -5.22 10.76 21.99
CA THR A 13 -4.05 10.31 21.24
C THR A 13 -2.77 10.92 21.79
N GLU A 14 -1.83 10.06 22.17
CA GLU A 14 -0.53 10.48 22.70
C GLU A 14 0.45 10.81 21.57
N LEU A 15 0.98 12.03 21.58
CA LEU A 15 1.96 12.50 20.59
C LEU A 15 3.37 12.43 21.18
N VAL A 16 4.00 11.26 21.10
CA VAL A 16 5.29 11.00 21.74
C VAL A 16 6.45 11.30 20.80
N THR A 17 7.36 12.17 21.23
CA THR A 17 8.62 12.48 20.52
C THR A 17 9.79 12.55 21.50
N PHE A 18 11.00 12.37 20.97
CA PHE A 18 12.24 12.58 21.73
C PHE A 18 13.34 13.14 20.83
N ASP A 19 14.13 14.06 21.37
CA ASP A 19 15.23 14.70 20.66
C ASP A 19 16.56 13.97 20.92
N THR A 20 17.40 13.90 19.90
CA THR A 20 18.75 13.33 19.98
C THR A 20 19.76 14.24 19.28
N THR A 21 21.05 13.92 19.38
CA THR A 21 22.09 14.63 18.61
C THR A 21 22.07 14.29 17.11
N PHE A 22 21.25 13.32 16.69
CA PHE A 22 21.16 12.82 15.32
C PHE A 22 19.72 12.85 14.79
N GLY A 23 18.91 13.80 15.26
CA GLY A 23 17.56 14.06 14.75
C GLY A 23 16.47 13.95 15.83
N LYS A 24 15.27 14.39 15.46
CA LYS A 24 14.06 14.29 16.27
C LYS A 24 13.28 13.04 15.88
N PHE A 25 12.88 12.26 16.88
CA PHE A 25 12.21 10.99 16.69
C PHE A 25 10.74 11.07 17.12
N GLY A 26 9.88 10.39 16.37
CA GLY A 26 8.54 9.98 16.81
C GLY A 26 8.47 8.47 16.96
N ILE A 27 7.50 7.99 17.72
CA ILE A 27 7.25 6.56 17.92
C ILE A 27 5.82 6.22 17.53
N LEU A 28 5.67 5.11 16.82
CA LEU A 28 4.41 4.48 16.44
C LEU A 28 4.45 3.01 16.86
N THR A 29 3.29 2.36 16.98
CA THR A 29 3.23 0.91 17.20
C THR A 29 2.24 0.26 16.25
N GLY A 30 2.60 -0.89 15.69
CA GLY A 30 1.59 -1.76 15.06
C GLY A 30 0.83 -1.08 13.93
N PHE A 31 -0.49 -0.98 14.14
CA PHE A 31 -1.45 -0.48 13.16
C PHE A 31 -1.51 1.06 13.05
N ASP A 32 -0.87 1.79 13.96
CA ASP A 32 -0.90 3.27 14.00
C ASP A 32 -0.53 3.92 12.66
N ILE A 33 0.38 3.29 11.91
CA ILE A 33 0.88 3.77 10.61
C ILE A 33 -0.22 3.97 9.55
N LEU A 34 -1.35 3.27 9.67
CA LEU A 34 -2.49 3.39 8.75
C LEU A 34 -3.47 4.52 9.12
N PHE A 35 -3.29 5.17 10.27
CA PHE A 35 -4.19 6.20 10.79
C PHE A 35 -3.54 7.59 10.78
N HIS A 36 -4.38 8.60 10.97
CA HIS A 36 -3.94 9.99 10.98
C HIS A 36 -3.17 10.30 12.26
N ASP A 37 -3.76 10.01 13.41
CA ASP A 37 -3.15 10.27 14.70
C ASP A 37 -2.69 8.95 15.32
N PRO A 38 -1.45 8.86 15.83
CA PRO A 38 -0.46 9.95 15.88
C PRO A 38 0.36 10.14 14.58
N ALA A 39 0.35 9.18 13.66
CA ALA A 39 1.35 9.06 12.57
C ALA A 39 1.53 10.31 11.69
N VAL A 40 0.46 10.85 11.10
CA VAL A 40 0.51 12.05 10.26
C VAL A 40 0.84 13.28 11.10
N THR A 41 0.27 13.40 12.30
CA THR A 41 0.54 14.53 13.20
C THR A 41 2.02 14.61 13.64
N LEU A 42 2.66 13.47 13.92
CA LEU A 42 4.09 13.42 14.25
C LEU A 42 4.94 14.01 13.12
N VAL A 43 4.65 13.65 11.87
CA VAL A 43 5.41 14.12 10.70
C VAL A 43 5.07 15.56 10.36
N GLU A 44 3.79 15.88 10.17
CA GLU A 44 3.38 17.15 9.59
C GLU A 44 3.36 18.30 10.59
N LYS A 45 3.02 18.04 11.86
CA LYS A 45 2.93 19.08 12.89
C LYS A 45 4.16 19.10 13.78
N LEU A 46 4.64 17.94 14.24
CA LEU A 46 5.79 17.87 15.14
C LEU A 46 7.14 17.80 14.41
N LYS A 47 7.14 17.64 13.08
CA LYS A 47 8.32 17.72 12.21
C LYS A 47 9.44 16.79 12.67
N VAL A 48 9.10 15.54 12.97
CA VAL A 48 10.10 14.50 13.28
C VAL A 48 10.92 14.16 12.03
N ASP A 49 12.20 13.88 12.22
CA ASP A 49 13.10 13.44 11.15
C ASP A 49 12.97 11.93 10.91
N THR A 50 12.70 11.19 11.98
CA THR A 50 12.69 9.72 11.99
C THR A 50 11.52 9.17 12.80
N ILE A 51 10.89 8.11 12.32
CA ILE A 51 9.92 7.31 13.07
C ILE A 51 10.56 5.97 13.44
N VAL A 52 10.39 5.56 14.69
CA VAL A 52 10.61 4.16 15.13
C VAL A 52 9.27 3.45 15.25
N LEU A 53 9.19 2.25 14.67
CA LEU A 53 7.97 1.45 14.57
C LEU A 53 8.24 -0.01 14.99
N PRO A 54 8.04 -0.35 16.27
CA PRO A 54 7.84 -1.73 16.70
C PRO A 54 6.51 -2.25 16.15
N VAL A 55 6.51 -3.45 15.57
CA VAL A 55 5.32 -3.97 14.87
C VAL A 55 5.24 -5.50 14.98
N ALA A 56 4.02 -6.04 14.97
CA ALA A 56 3.74 -7.45 14.77
C ALA A 56 2.83 -7.59 13.53
N TRP A 57 3.40 -7.31 12.36
CA TRP A 57 2.67 -7.17 11.10
C TRP A 57 2.50 -8.52 10.42
N MET A 58 1.25 -8.88 10.10
CA MET A 58 0.93 -10.05 9.27
C MET A 58 1.04 -9.68 7.78
N ASN A 59 1.71 -10.53 7.00
CA ASN A 59 1.91 -10.34 5.57
C ASN A 59 0.57 -10.43 4.82
N ASN A 60 0.13 -9.32 4.22
CA ASN A 60 -1.10 -9.26 3.45
C ASN A 60 -0.82 -8.72 2.05
N LEU A 61 -0.84 -9.60 1.05
CA LEU A 61 -0.69 -9.22 -0.35
C LEU A 61 -2.01 -8.67 -0.92
N PRO A 62 -1.94 -7.80 -1.94
CA PRO A 62 -0.73 -7.31 -2.60
C PRO A 62 -0.14 -6.04 -1.95
N TYR A 63 -0.96 -5.10 -1.45
CA TYR A 63 -0.53 -3.75 -1.06
C TYR A 63 -0.35 -3.51 0.45
N LEU A 64 -0.47 -4.54 1.30
CA LEU A 64 -0.14 -4.47 2.74
C LEU A 64 1.03 -5.41 3.07
N TYR A 65 1.88 -5.68 2.08
CA TYR A 65 3.10 -6.45 2.28
C TYR A 65 4.12 -5.58 3.03
N PRO A 66 4.66 -6.02 4.18
CA PRO A 66 5.28 -5.11 5.15
C PRO A 66 6.45 -4.32 4.59
N THR A 67 7.37 -4.95 3.87
CA THR A 67 8.55 -4.25 3.34
C THR A 67 8.18 -3.24 2.25
N ALA A 68 7.17 -3.52 1.43
CA ALA A 68 6.68 -2.60 0.42
C ALA A 68 5.91 -1.42 1.04
N PHE A 69 4.93 -1.71 1.89
CA PHE A 69 4.08 -0.70 2.51
C PHE A 69 4.86 0.24 3.42
N HIS A 70 5.74 -0.29 4.28
CA HIS A 70 6.56 0.55 5.16
C HIS A 70 7.55 1.43 4.38
N ALA A 71 8.18 0.89 3.33
CA ALA A 71 9.04 1.67 2.45
C ALA A 71 8.27 2.80 1.74
N ALA A 72 7.09 2.49 1.21
CA ALA A 72 6.22 3.45 0.53
C ALA A 72 5.72 4.54 1.47
N TRP A 73 5.39 4.18 2.71
CA TRP A 73 4.99 5.15 3.74
C TRP A 73 6.14 6.09 4.07
N ALA A 74 7.36 5.58 4.27
CA ALA A 74 8.54 6.40 4.52
C ALA A 74 8.83 7.38 3.37
N MET A 75 8.71 6.91 2.12
CA MET A 75 8.85 7.73 0.92
C MET A 75 7.76 8.81 0.81
N GLY A 76 6.49 8.43 0.96
CA GLY A 76 5.35 9.36 0.83
C GLY A 76 5.29 10.40 1.96
N MET A 77 5.60 10.00 3.20
CA MET A 77 5.68 10.90 4.35
C MET A 77 7.01 11.66 4.44
N ARG A 78 8.00 11.27 3.63
CA ARG A 78 9.33 11.89 3.53
C ARG A 78 10.06 11.93 4.88
N VAL A 79 10.07 10.81 5.59
CA VAL A 79 10.81 10.63 6.86
C VAL A 79 11.66 9.37 6.82
N ASN A 80 12.68 9.30 7.66
CA ASN A 80 13.30 8.01 7.94
C ASN A 80 12.32 7.13 8.74
N LEU A 81 12.32 5.83 8.48
CA LEU A 81 11.47 4.86 9.16
C LEU A 81 12.28 3.61 9.55
N LEU A 82 12.29 3.29 10.84
CA LEU A 82 12.94 2.12 11.40
C LEU A 82 11.87 1.14 11.86
N VAL A 83 11.74 0.02 11.16
CA VAL A 83 10.71 -0.99 11.44
C VAL A 83 11.35 -2.24 12.02
N ALA A 84 10.90 -2.62 13.22
CA ALA A 84 11.25 -3.86 13.87
C ALA A 84 10.02 -4.75 13.98
N ASN A 85 9.90 -5.73 13.08
CA ASN A 85 8.79 -6.68 13.04
C ASN A 85 9.11 -7.96 13.82
N ILE A 86 8.08 -8.63 14.33
CA ILE A 86 8.17 -9.99 14.85
C ILE A 86 8.55 -10.96 13.72
N HIS A 87 9.38 -11.94 14.07
CA HIS A 87 9.70 -13.09 13.21
C HIS A 87 8.93 -14.32 13.69
N ASN A 88 7.78 -14.58 13.07
CA ASN A 88 6.92 -15.73 13.32
C ASN A 88 6.26 -16.16 12.00
N THR A 89 6.88 -17.15 11.34
CA THR A 89 6.44 -17.64 10.02
C THR A 89 5.07 -18.32 10.06
N VAL A 90 4.69 -18.93 11.19
CA VAL A 90 3.36 -19.56 11.37
C VAL A 90 2.24 -18.52 11.29
N SER A 91 2.48 -17.32 11.84
CA SER A 91 1.52 -16.21 11.81
C SER A 91 1.73 -15.26 10.63
N GLN A 92 2.54 -15.64 9.63
CA GLN A 92 2.88 -14.78 8.49
C GLN A 92 3.52 -13.45 8.92
N MET A 93 4.35 -13.45 9.96
CA MET A 93 5.04 -12.25 10.47
C MET A 93 6.53 -12.33 10.16
N THR A 94 6.97 -11.49 9.23
CA THR A 94 8.38 -11.18 8.95
C THR A 94 8.41 -9.86 8.16
N GLY A 95 9.57 -9.30 7.84
CA GLY A 95 9.64 -8.00 7.16
C GLY A 95 10.01 -6.86 8.11
N SER A 96 11.30 -6.72 8.37
CA SER A 96 11.88 -5.59 9.08
C SER A 96 12.73 -4.75 8.11
N GLY A 97 12.99 -3.48 8.44
CA GLY A 97 13.83 -2.66 7.58
C GLY A 97 14.11 -1.26 8.09
N ILE A 98 15.06 -0.62 7.41
CA ILE A 98 15.47 0.77 7.60
C ILE A 98 15.24 1.47 6.25
N TYR A 99 14.31 2.41 6.26
CA TYR A 99 13.84 3.12 5.07
C TYR A 99 14.14 4.61 5.20
N ALA A 100 14.56 5.23 4.10
CA ALA A 100 14.74 6.67 4.00
C ALA A 100 13.77 7.24 2.95
N PRO A 101 13.59 8.57 2.89
CA PRO A 101 12.65 9.20 1.94
C PRO A 101 12.94 8.91 0.47
N ASP A 102 14.21 8.72 0.12
CA ASP A 102 14.65 8.49 -1.26
C ASP A 102 14.59 7.01 -1.65
N SER A 103 14.92 6.11 -0.71
CA SER A 103 15.01 4.68 -0.98
C SER A 103 15.11 3.85 0.32
N PRO A 104 14.62 2.59 0.31
CA PRO A 104 14.99 1.59 1.30
C PRO A 104 16.51 1.45 1.41
N LYS A 105 17.06 1.42 2.63
CA LYS A 105 18.51 1.25 2.84
C LYS A 105 18.90 -0.19 3.14
N VAL A 106 18.10 -0.90 3.92
CA VAL A 106 18.25 -2.33 4.18
C VAL A 106 16.91 -2.88 4.65
N TYR A 107 16.58 -4.10 4.25
CA TYR A 107 15.38 -4.80 4.71
C TYR A 107 15.68 -6.29 4.81
N TYR A 108 14.83 -7.00 5.56
CA TYR A 108 14.89 -8.44 5.71
C TYR A 108 13.50 -9.04 5.69
N MET A 109 13.36 -10.08 4.89
CA MET A 109 12.14 -10.85 4.74
C MET A 109 12.54 -12.32 4.65
N ASP A 110 11.99 -13.15 5.53
CA ASP A 110 12.26 -14.59 5.48
C ASP A 110 11.07 -15.39 6.03
N MET A 111 10.49 -16.19 5.15
CA MET A 111 9.38 -17.10 5.47
C MET A 111 9.86 -18.55 5.69
N ASN A 112 11.16 -18.83 5.51
CA ASN A 112 11.70 -20.18 5.48
C ASN A 112 12.46 -20.58 6.75
N SER A 113 13.09 -19.62 7.45
CA SER A 113 13.78 -19.90 8.71
C SER A 113 13.04 -19.37 9.94
N GLU A 114 13.47 -19.78 11.13
CA GLU A 114 12.98 -19.28 12.42
C GLU A 114 13.95 -18.25 13.03
N ASN A 115 15.01 -17.88 12.32
CA ASN A 115 16.06 -17.04 12.86
C ASN A 115 15.65 -15.56 12.90
N GLY A 116 15.95 -14.91 14.02
CA GLY A 116 15.97 -13.45 14.08
C GLY A 116 17.10 -12.86 13.23
N THR A 117 17.00 -11.57 12.94
CA THR A 117 18.00 -10.82 12.18
C THR A 117 18.35 -9.51 12.87
N LEU A 118 19.53 -8.97 12.57
CA LEU A 118 19.94 -7.62 12.95
C LEU A 118 20.32 -6.85 11.68
N LEU A 119 19.65 -5.72 11.47
CA LEU A 119 19.90 -4.84 10.34
C LEU A 119 20.60 -3.56 10.81
N LEU A 120 21.62 -3.14 10.07
CA LEU A 120 22.32 -1.87 10.29
C LEU A 120 22.40 -1.11 8.97
N SER A 121 22.18 0.19 9.03
CA SER A 121 22.45 1.10 7.94
C SER A 121 22.65 2.52 8.44
N GLN A 122 23.34 3.34 7.66
CA GLN A 122 23.53 4.75 7.93
C GLN A 122 22.36 5.55 7.36
N LEU A 123 21.91 6.56 8.11
CA LEU A 123 20.89 7.51 7.70
C LEU A 123 21.36 8.94 7.93
N ASP A 124 20.78 9.86 7.17
CA ASP A 124 20.91 11.28 7.44
C ASP A 124 20.04 11.66 8.64
N SER A 125 20.63 12.37 9.61
CA SER A 125 19.92 12.85 10.81
C SER A 125 18.74 13.77 10.48
N HIS A 126 18.89 14.55 9.42
CA HIS A 126 17.88 15.48 8.90
C HIS A 126 17.76 15.21 7.40
N PRO A 127 16.90 14.28 6.97
CA PRO A 127 16.83 13.89 5.58
C PRO A 127 16.42 15.06 4.69
N LYS A 128 17.06 15.18 3.53
CA LYS A 128 16.72 16.24 2.57
C LYS A 128 15.37 15.97 1.95
N LEU A 129 14.50 16.94 2.08
CA LEU A 129 13.12 16.86 1.63
C LEU A 129 12.99 17.38 0.19
N SER A 130 12.81 16.48 -0.80
CA SER A 130 12.39 16.85 -2.17
C SER A 130 11.07 17.61 -2.17
N PRO A 131 10.73 18.49 -3.13
CA PRO A 131 9.47 19.22 -3.13
C PRO A 131 8.23 18.32 -2.92
N PRO A 132 7.14 18.82 -2.30
CA PRO A 132 5.92 18.03 -2.15
C PRO A 132 5.37 17.65 -3.53
N VAL A 133 4.91 16.40 -3.64
CA VAL A 133 4.32 15.84 -4.86
C VAL A 133 2.85 16.27 -4.93
N ASN A 134 2.41 16.76 -6.09
CA ASN A 134 0.99 16.96 -6.35
C ASN A 134 0.42 15.74 -7.06
N TRP A 135 -0.12 14.80 -6.28
CA TRP A 135 -0.50 13.46 -6.73
C TRP A 135 -1.56 13.39 -7.85
N SER A 136 -2.35 14.45 -8.04
CA SER A 136 -3.38 14.51 -9.08
C SER A 136 -3.04 15.46 -10.23
N SER A 137 -1.87 16.12 -10.20
CA SER A 137 -1.52 17.16 -11.18
C SER A 137 -1.50 16.63 -12.62
N TYR A 138 -0.78 15.55 -12.88
CA TYR A 138 -0.72 14.94 -14.21
C TYR A 138 -2.06 14.33 -14.61
N ALA A 139 -2.66 13.55 -13.72
CA ALA A 139 -3.91 12.85 -13.99
C ALA A 139 -5.06 13.80 -14.36
N ASN A 140 -5.15 14.97 -13.71
CA ASN A 140 -6.15 16.00 -14.02
C ASN A 140 -5.85 16.80 -15.31
N SER A 141 -4.63 16.68 -15.85
CA SER A 141 -4.22 17.41 -17.05
C SER A 141 -4.44 16.65 -18.36
N ILE A 142 -4.78 15.36 -18.28
CA ILE A 142 -4.96 14.49 -19.43
C ILE A 142 -6.39 13.99 -19.55
N GLU A 143 -6.82 13.78 -20.78
CA GLU A 143 -8.09 13.12 -21.07
C GLU A 143 -7.98 11.61 -20.85
N PRO A 144 -9.05 10.92 -20.43
CA PRO A 144 -9.10 9.46 -20.37
C PRO A 144 -8.68 8.81 -21.70
N PHE A 145 -7.87 7.75 -21.62
CA PHE A 145 -7.49 6.98 -22.80
C PHE A 145 -8.70 6.23 -23.35
N SER A 146 -9.03 6.43 -24.63
CA SER A 146 -10.15 5.75 -25.29
C SER A 146 -9.81 4.27 -25.51
N THR A 147 -10.43 3.38 -24.74
CA THR A 147 -10.32 1.93 -24.91
C THR A 147 -11.71 1.31 -24.96
N GLU A 148 -12.05 0.55 -26.01
CA GLU A 148 -13.33 -0.19 -26.12
C GLU A 148 -13.42 -1.42 -25.20
N GLN A 149 -12.44 -1.61 -24.32
CA GLN A 149 -12.33 -2.80 -23.49
C GLN A 149 -13.28 -2.76 -22.30
N GLU A 150 -13.92 -3.90 -22.04
CA GLU A 150 -14.82 -4.08 -20.91
C GLU A 150 -14.10 -4.03 -19.56
N GLU A 151 -14.75 -3.40 -18.59
CA GLU A 151 -14.34 -3.40 -17.20
C GLU A 151 -14.94 -4.60 -16.47
N PHE A 152 -14.22 -5.12 -15.49
CA PHE A 152 -14.73 -6.17 -14.60
C PHE A 152 -14.48 -5.83 -13.14
N LYS A 153 -15.12 -6.58 -12.25
CA LYS A 153 -14.98 -6.42 -10.80
C LYS A 153 -14.31 -7.65 -10.21
N ALA A 154 -13.29 -7.42 -9.40
CA ALA A 154 -12.67 -8.44 -8.55
C ALA A 154 -12.29 -7.80 -7.21
N SER A 155 -11.93 -8.62 -6.23
CA SER A 155 -11.67 -8.15 -4.88
C SER A 155 -10.19 -8.23 -4.50
N ILE A 156 -9.69 -7.17 -3.87
CA ILE A 156 -8.40 -7.16 -3.19
C ILE A 156 -8.68 -6.91 -1.71
N LEU A 157 -8.23 -7.81 -0.82
CA LEU A 157 -8.44 -7.69 0.63
C LEU A 157 -9.86 -7.23 1.00
N PHE A 158 -10.87 -7.93 0.47
CA PHE A 158 -12.31 -7.67 0.68
C PHE A 158 -12.89 -6.41 -0.01
N ASP A 159 -12.05 -5.54 -0.55
CA ASP A 159 -12.49 -4.36 -1.28
C ASP A 159 -12.77 -4.68 -2.74
N LYS A 160 -13.89 -4.18 -3.28
CA LYS A 160 -14.33 -4.45 -4.65
C LYS A 160 -13.80 -3.41 -5.63
N PHE A 161 -12.75 -3.78 -6.36
CA PHE A 161 -12.07 -2.95 -7.35
C PHE A 161 -12.77 -2.97 -8.71
N THR A 162 -12.47 -1.96 -9.51
CA THR A 162 -12.79 -1.90 -10.94
C THR A 162 -11.52 -2.12 -11.73
N PHE A 163 -11.50 -3.12 -12.62
CA PHE A 163 -10.32 -3.51 -13.37
C PHE A 163 -10.53 -3.46 -14.88
N LYS A 164 -9.41 -3.24 -15.60
CA LYS A 164 -9.24 -3.52 -17.03
C LYS A 164 -8.00 -4.39 -17.24
N GLU A 165 -8.11 -5.40 -18.09
CA GLU A 165 -7.00 -6.26 -18.47
C GLU A 165 -6.04 -5.57 -19.46
N LEU A 166 -4.74 -5.83 -19.32
CA LEU A 166 -3.71 -5.43 -20.27
C LEU A 166 -3.56 -6.52 -21.35
N ILE A 167 -4.29 -6.33 -22.46
CA ILE A 167 -4.37 -7.32 -23.56
C ILE A 167 -3.09 -7.38 -24.40
N ASN A 168 -2.48 -6.22 -24.66
CA ASN A 168 -1.30 -6.11 -25.52
C ASN A 168 -0.01 -6.05 -24.70
N ASP A 169 1.15 -6.12 -25.37
CA ASP A 169 2.45 -5.86 -24.75
C ASP A 169 2.64 -4.36 -24.44
N THR A 170 2.01 -3.48 -25.20
CA THR A 170 2.08 -2.03 -25.03
C THR A 170 0.68 -1.43 -25.00
N GLY A 171 0.45 -0.43 -24.15
CA GLY A 171 -0.83 0.27 -24.17
C GLY A 171 -0.95 1.43 -23.19
N ASN A 172 -2.04 2.18 -23.37
CA ASN A 172 -2.47 3.25 -22.48
C ASN A 172 -3.89 2.94 -22.01
N TYR A 173 -4.11 2.96 -20.69
CA TYR A 173 -5.35 2.52 -20.08
C TYR A 173 -5.82 3.51 -19.02
N THR A 174 -7.13 3.76 -19.00
CA THR A 174 -7.80 4.48 -17.91
C THR A 174 -8.90 3.60 -17.34
N VAL A 175 -8.97 3.49 -16.02
CA VAL A 175 -10.08 2.87 -15.28
C VAL A 175 -10.47 3.78 -14.13
N CYS A 176 -11.78 3.92 -13.88
CA CYS A 176 -12.28 4.81 -12.84
C CYS A 176 -13.20 4.07 -11.88
N GLN A 177 -13.18 4.47 -10.62
CA GLN A 177 -14.15 4.08 -9.61
C GLN A 177 -14.47 5.28 -8.74
N ASN A 178 -15.77 5.64 -8.66
CA ASN A 178 -16.25 6.82 -7.94
C ASN A 178 -15.51 8.10 -8.39
N THR A 179 -14.76 8.78 -7.51
CA THR A 179 -14.03 10.01 -7.89
C THR A 179 -12.60 9.75 -8.37
N LEU A 180 -12.09 8.53 -8.22
CA LEU A 180 -10.74 8.18 -8.63
C LEU A 180 -10.72 7.62 -10.06
N CYS A 181 -9.94 8.25 -10.94
CA CYS A 181 -9.52 7.70 -12.22
C CYS A 181 -8.02 7.41 -12.19
N CYS A 182 -7.65 6.19 -12.61
CA CYS A 182 -6.28 5.70 -12.66
C CYS A 182 -5.81 5.58 -14.10
N TYR A 183 -4.59 6.03 -14.38
CA TYR A 183 -4.02 6.12 -15.72
C TYR A 183 -2.71 5.37 -15.76
N LEU A 184 -2.58 4.47 -16.74
CA LEU A 184 -1.37 3.67 -16.97
C LEU A 184 -0.93 3.78 -18.41
N SER A 185 0.36 4.06 -18.60
CA SER A 185 1.09 3.80 -19.84
C SER A 185 2.13 2.73 -19.56
N TYR A 186 2.25 1.70 -20.40
CA TYR A 186 3.20 0.62 -20.16
C TYR A 186 3.72 0.00 -21.45
N LYS A 187 4.88 -0.67 -21.32
CA LYS A 187 5.42 -1.60 -22.30
C LYS A 187 6.04 -2.79 -21.58
N MET A 188 5.52 -3.99 -21.83
CA MET A 188 6.11 -5.26 -21.43
C MET A 188 7.26 -5.61 -22.37
N SER A 189 8.31 -6.27 -21.86
CA SER A 189 9.39 -6.79 -22.72
C SER A 189 8.88 -7.91 -23.65
N GLU A 190 7.91 -8.69 -23.18
CA GLU A 190 7.21 -9.71 -23.96
C GLU A 190 5.79 -9.91 -23.38
N LYS A 191 4.75 -9.92 -24.23
CA LYS A 191 3.41 -10.31 -23.79
C LYS A 191 3.31 -11.82 -23.69
N ARG A 192 3.10 -12.29 -22.47
CA ARG A 192 2.90 -13.70 -22.16
C ARG A 192 1.42 -14.10 -22.27
N THR A 193 1.17 -15.35 -22.64
CA THR A 193 -0.19 -15.94 -22.70
C THR A 193 -0.58 -16.65 -21.41
N ASP A 194 0.36 -16.95 -20.53
CA ASP A 194 0.18 -17.62 -19.24
C ASP A 194 0.14 -16.66 -18.04
N GLU A 195 0.32 -15.35 -18.27
CA GLU A 195 0.21 -14.30 -17.25
C GLU A 195 -0.73 -13.18 -17.70
N VAL A 196 -1.60 -12.78 -16.77
CA VAL A 196 -2.54 -11.67 -16.96
C VAL A 196 -2.17 -10.54 -16.02
N TYR A 197 -2.16 -9.32 -16.56
CA TYR A 197 -1.97 -8.08 -15.82
C TYR A 197 -3.19 -7.19 -15.98
N VAL A 198 -3.49 -6.42 -14.94
CA VAL A 198 -4.65 -5.53 -14.92
C VAL A 198 -4.27 -4.17 -14.35
N LEU A 199 -4.98 -3.14 -14.83
CA LEU A 199 -5.06 -1.84 -14.17
C LEU A 199 -6.32 -1.81 -13.32
N GLY A 200 -6.21 -1.42 -12.07
CA GLY A 200 -7.31 -1.32 -11.11
C GLY A 200 -7.43 0.07 -10.47
N ALA A 201 -8.67 0.46 -10.20
CA ALA A 201 -9.02 1.60 -9.36
C ALA A 201 -9.90 1.13 -8.18
N PHE A 202 -9.72 1.76 -7.02
CA PHE A 202 -10.63 1.69 -5.88
C PHE A 202 -10.73 3.03 -5.18
N ASP A 203 -11.93 3.39 -4.73
CA ASP A 203 -12.22 4.62 -3.98
C ASP A 203 -13.37 4.32 -3.02
N GLY A 204 -13.06 4.10 -1.75
CA GLY A 204 -14.06 3.65 -0.79
C GLY A 204 -13.55 3.37 0.62
N LEU A 205 -14.49 3.05 1.51
CA LEU A 205 -14.22 2.67 2.89
C LEU A 205 -13.87 1.18 2.97
N HIS A 206 -12.65 0.87 3.38
CA HIS A 206 -12.27 -0.45 3.83
C HIS A 206 -12.87 -0.70 5.21
N ILE A 207 -13.48 -1.87 5.42
CA ILE A 207 -14.17 -2.24 6.68
C ILE A 207 -13.67 -3.55 7.30
N ALA A 208 -12.91 -4.34 6.55
CA ALA A 208 -12.48 -5.66 7.00
C ALA A 208 -11.31 -5.51 7.97
N GLU A 209 -11.47 -5.92 9.23
CA GLU A 209 -10.37 -5.88 10.20
C GLU A 209 -9.82 -4.47 10.51
N GLY A 210 -10.60 -3.43 10.18
CA GLY A 210 -10.31 -2.02 10.43
C GLY A 210 -11.18 -1.13 9.54
N GLU A 211 -11.49 0.09 10.00
CA GLU A 211 -12.29 1.05 9.22
C GLU A 211 -11.42 2.21 8.74
N TYR A 212 -11.21 2.28 7.41
CA TYR A 212 -10.38 3.33 6.83
C TYR A 212 -10.62 3.55 5.33
N TYR A 213 -10.72 4.81 4.90
CA TYR A 213 -11.05 5.21 3.54
C TYR A 213 -9.82 5.34 2.65
N ILE A 214 -9.79 4.58 1.57
CA ILE A 214 -8.63 4.47 0.67
C ILE A 214 -9.01 4.80 -0.76
N GLN A 215 -8.06 5.40 -1.46
CA GLN A 215 -8.03 5.51 -2.91
C GLN A 215 -6.83 4.73 -3.40
N ILE A 216 -6.99 3.81 -4.34
CA ILE A 216 -5.89 2.97 -4.82
C ILE A 216 -5.91 2.92 -6.35
N CYS A 217 -4.76 3.22 -6.95
CA CYS A 217 -4.45 2.88 -8.34
C CYS A 217 -3.41 1.77 -8.35
N THR A 218 -3.66 0.69 -9.07
CA THR A 218 -2.74 -0.47 -9.08
C THR A 218 -2.61 -1.10 -10.46
N LEU A 219 -1.38 -1.31 -10.91
CA LEU A 219 -1.03 -2.30 -11.92
C LEU A 219 -0.64 -3.57 -11.17
N LEU A 220 -1.29 -4.70 -11.41
CA LEU A 220 -0.95 -5.96 -10.74
C LEU A 220 -1.06 -7.18 -11.65
N LYS A 221 -0.29 -8.20 -11.29
CA LYS A 221 -0.37 -9.55 -11.85
C LYS A 221 -1.53 -10.32 -11.20
N CYS A 222 -2.36 -10.98 -12.01
CA CYS A 222 -3.38 -11.89 -11.50
C CYS A 222 -2.77 -13.25 -11.12
N LEU A 223 -3.42 -13.97 -10.20
CA LEU A 223 -2.92 -15.27 -9.73
C LEU A 223 -2.94 -16.31 -10.84
N THR A 224 -4.01 -16.33 -11.64
CA THR A 224 -4.13 -17.19 -12.82
C THR A 224 -4.53 -16.34 -14.03
N THR A 225 -4.73 -16.99 -15.18
CA THR A 225 -5.29 -16.35 -16.37
C THR A 225 -6.77 -16.02 -16.27
N MET A 226 -7.45 -16.42 -15.17
CA MET A 226 -8.85 -16.10 -14.93
C MET A 226 -8.99 -14.76 -14.20
N LEU A 227 -9.79 -13.84 -14.76
CA LEU A 227 -9.88 -12.45 -14.30
C LEU A 227 -10.41 -12.29 -12.87
N GLU A 228 -11.26 -13.21 -12.40
CA GLU A 228 -11.76 -13.22 -11.02
C GLU A 228 -10.67 -13.46 -9.97
N THR A 229 -9.48 -13.92 -10.39
CA THR A 229 -8.33 -14.14 -9.50
C THR A 229 -7.43 -12.90 -9.38
N CYS A 230 -7.70 -11.84 -10.14
CA CYS A 230 -6.98 -10.58 -10.01
C CYS A 230 -7.26 -9.96 -8.63
N GLY A 231 -6.19 -9.64 -7.90
CA GLY A 231 -6.26 -9.20 -6.50
C GLY A 231 -6.00 -10.28 -5.46
N ARG A 232 -5.91 -11.56 -5.86
CA ARG A 232 -5.46 -12.64 -4.97
C ARG A 232 -3.95 -12.53 -4.71
N PRO A 233 -3.44 -13.08 -3.60
CA PRO A 233 -2.00 -13.12 -3.30
C PRO A 233 -1.20 -13.79 -4.41
N VAL A 234 -0.13 -13.14 -4.90
CA VAL A 234 0.79 -13.68 -5.89
C VAL A 234 2.24 -13.42 -5.46
N GLU A 235 3.06 -14.46 -5.48
CA GLU A 235 4.47 -14.37 -5.06
C GLU A 235 5.46 -14.35 -6.23
N ASN A 236 5.07 -14.91 -7.38
CA ASN A 236 5.96 -15.09 -8.52
C ASN A 236 5.34 -14.56 -9.81
N ALA A 237 6.17 -13.97 -10.67
CA ALA A 237 5.84 -13.49 -12.00
C ALA A 237 6.99 -13.76 -12.97
N SER A 238 6.71 -13.69 -14.27
CA SER A 238 7.71 -13.83 -15.35
C SER A 238 7.76 -12.60 -16.28
N THR A 239 6.72 -11.77 -16.28
CA THR A 239 6.63 -10.59 -17.17
C THR A 239 7.45 -9.42 -16.63
N VAL A 240 8.46 -9.03 -17.41
CA VAL A 240 9.30 -7.83 -17.22
C VAL A 240 8.68 -6.66 -17.97
N PHE A 241 8.82 -5.44 -17.44
CA PHE A 241 8.34 -4.22 -18.09
C PHE A 241 9.55 -3.41 -18.58
N ASP A 242 9.54 -3.02 -19.85
CA ASP A 242 10.50 -2.07 -20.42
C ASP A 242 10.25 -0.65 -19.90
N MET A 243 8.98 -0.32 -19.63
CA MET A 243 8.58 0.94 -19.00
C MET A 243 7.19 0.84 -18.37
N PHE A 244 6.93 1.66 -17.36
CA PHE A 244 5.58 1.95 -16.86
C PHE A 244 5.48 3.42 -16.40
N SER A 245 4.28 3.97 -16.44
CA SER A 245 3.92 5.26 -15.84
C SER A 245 2.50 5.17 -15.30
N LEU A 246 2.35 5.20 -13.98
CA LEU A 246 1.07 5.12 -13.27
C LEU A 246 0.77 6.44 -12.55
N SER A 247 -0.50 6.87 -12.58
CA SER A 247 -0.98 8.06 -11.85
C SER A 247 -2.49 7.95 -11.56
N GLY A 248 -3.03 8.84 -10.73
CA GLY A 248 -4.46 8.89 -10.48
C GLY A 248 -4.95 10.26 -10.00
N THR A 249 -6.25 10.51 -10.11
CA THR A 249 -6.91 11.74 -9.65
C THR A 249 -7.13 11.72 -8.13
N PHE A 250 -6.06 11.48 -7.36
CA PHE A 250 -6.15 11.38 -5.90
C PHE A 250 -6.67 12.67 -5.26
N ASP A 251 -7.63 12.52 -4.34
CA ASP A 251 -8.19 13.62 -3.54
C ASP A 251 -7.37 13.87 -2.25
N SER A 252 -6.28 13.12 -2.06
CA SER A 252 -5.41 13.19 -0.87
C SER A 252 -3.97 13.53 -1.26
N GLN A 253 -3.27 14.19 -0.33
CA GLN A 253 -1.82 14.40 -0.41
C GLN A 253 -1.04 13.21 0.19
N HIS A 254 -1.72 12.30 0.91
CA HIS A 254 -1.13 11.13 1.54
C HIS A 254 -1.25 9.91 0.63
N VAL A 255 -0.33 9.81 -0.32
CA VAL A 255 -0.21 8.69 -1.26
C VAL A 255 1.16 8.03 -1.09
N PHE A 256 1.16 6.71 -1.00
CA PHE A 256 2.31 5.87 -0.73
C PHE A 256 2.61 5.01 -1.97
N PRO A 257 3.71 5.29 -2.69
CA PRO A 257 4.10 4.59 -3.91
C PRO A 257 4.79 3.26 -3.60
N GLU A 258 4.25 2.17 -4.13
CA GLU A 258 4.71 0.80 -3.89
C GLU A 258 5.08 0.12 -5.20
N MET A 259 6.14 -0.70 -5.13
CA MET A 259 6.51 -1.61 -6.22
C MET A 259 7.03 -2.92 -5.63
N LEU A 260 6.52 -4.03 -6.15
CA LEU A 260 6.99 -5.38 -5.83
C LEU A 260 7.35 -6.12 -7.12
N LEU A 261 8.52 -6.77 -7.08
CA LEU A 261 8.99 -7.72 -8.07
C LEU A 261 8.72 -9.16 -7.62
N SER A 262 8.86 -10.10 -8.55
CA SER A 262 8.75 -11.54 -8.31
C SER A 262 9.66 -11.98 -7.16
N GLY A 263 9.18 -12.92 -6.35
CA GLY A 263 9.82 -13.31 -5.10
C GLY A 263 9.59 -12.30 -3.96
N LEU A 264 8.59 -11.42 -4.10
CA LEU A 264 8.19 -10.42 -3.10
C LEU A 264 9.31 -9.43 -2.72
N GLN A 265 10.12 -9.05 -3.72
CA GLN A 265 11.24 -8.14 -3.53
C GLN A 265 10.79 -6.71 -3.79
N ILE A 266 11.15 -5.78 -2.90
CA ILE A 266 11.04 -4.35 -3.19
C ILE A 266 12.12 -3.94 -4.19
N ALA A 267 11.85 -2.88 -4.95
CA ALA A 267 12.68 -2.47 -6.10
C ALA A 267 13.34 -1.09 -5.87
N PRO A 268 14.31 -0.97 -4.94
CA PRO A 268 14.93 0.31 -4.62
C PRO A 268 15.68 0.87 -5.84
N GLY A 269 15.33 2.10 -6.24
CA GLY A 269 15.95 2.76 -7.39
C GLY A 269 15.42 2.30 -8.76
N GLU A 270 14.40 1.45 -8.81
CA GLU A 270 13.76 1.02 -10.07
C GLU A 270 12.55 1.85 -10.45
N PHE A 271 12.19 2.86 -9.67
CA PHE A 271 11.17 3.81 -10.06
C PHE A 271 11.50 5.20 -9.54
N GLU A 272 10.94 6.21 -10.20
CA GLU A 272 10.97 7.59 -9.78
C GLU A 272 9.54 8.08 -9.52
N VAL A 273 9.38 8.94 -8.52
CA VAL A 273 8.13 9.68 -8.29
C VAL A 273 8.33 11.11 -8.79
N LEU A 274 7.60 11.47 -9.83
CA LEU A 274 7.62 12.80 -10.40
C LEU A 274 6.76 13.75 -9.57
N ASN A 275 7.12 15.05 -9.58
CA ASN A 275 6.40 16.08 -8.82
C ASN A 275 4.92 16.24 -9.24
N ASP A 276 4.56 15.75 -10.42
CA ASP A 276 3.19 15.79 -10.97
C ASP A 276 2.34 14.57 -10.60
N GLY A 277 2.83 13.69 -9.72
CA GLY A 277 2.07 12.57 -9.16
C GLY A 277 2.23 11.25 -9.90
N ARG A 278 3.13 11.18 -10.89
CA ARG A 278 3.42 9.93 -11.60
C ARG A 278 4.49 9.10 -10.88
N ILE A 279 4.25 7.80 -10.78
CA ILE A 279 5.31 6.82 -10.53
C ILE A 279 5.75 6.22 -11.88
N VAL A 280 7.04 6.31 -12.20
CA VAL A 280 7.57 5.97 -13.53
C VAL A 280 8.80 5.08 -13.45
N ASN A 281 8.95 4.23 -14.46
CA ASN A 281 10.19 3.58 -14.84
C ASN A 281 10.33 3.69 -16.37
N GLU A 282 11.45 4.24 -16.83
CA GLU A 282 11.78 4.36 -18.27
C GLU A 282 12.96 3.49 -18.71
N ASN A 283 13.62 2.80 -17.77
CA ASN A 283 14.88 2.08 -17.99
C ASN A 283 14.72 0.55 -17.97
N GLY A 284 13.49 0.05 -17.89
CA GLY A 284 13.18 -1.35 -17.67
C GLY A 284 13.27 -1.76 -16.21
N THR A 285 12.51 -2.78 -15.83
CA THR A 285 12.57 -3.40 -14.49
C THR A 285 13.66 -4.47 -14.46
N SER A 286 14.36 -4.62 -13.34
CA SER A 286 15.44 -5.59 -13.18
C SER A 286 14.94 -7.04 -13.17
N GLY A 287 13.67 -7.22 -12.85
CA GLY A 287 12.99 -8.50 -12.84
C GLY A 287 11.50 -8.39 -13.12
N PRO A 288 10.78 -9.52 -13.06
CA PRO A 288 9.34 -9.55 -13.31
C PRO A 288 8.55 -8.78 -12.27
N VAL A 289 7.53 -8.03 -12.70
CA VAL A 289 6.74 -7.15 -11.83
C VAL A 289 5.55 -7.91 -11.25
N LEU A 290 5.33 -7.84 -9.94
CA LEU A 290 4.09 -8.31 -9.30
C LEU A 290 3.06 -7.20 -9.23
N MET A 291 3.48 -6.02 -8.77
CA MET A 291 2.61 -4.85 -8.70
C MET A 291 3.38 -3.53 -8.73
N VAL A 292 2.69 -2.51 -9.21
CA VAL A 292 3.02 -1.09 -9.05
C VAL A 292 1.75 -0.42 -8.54
N THR A 293 1.79 0.19 -7.36
CA THR A 293 0.59 0.70 -6.68
C THR A 293 0.83 2.10 -6.14
N LEU A 294 -0.18 2.95 -6.24
CA LEU A 294 -0.29 4.22 -5.51
C LEU A 294 -1.39 4.04 -4.47
N PHE A 295 -0.99 3.90 -3.21
CA PHE A 295 -1.89 3.69 -2.08
C PHE A 295 -2.21 5.01 -1.39
N GLY A 296 -3.42 5.54 -1.57
CA GLY A 296 -3.88 6.82 -1.02
C GLY A 296 -4.76 6.67 0.22
N ARG A 297 -4.51 7.47 1.25
CA ARG A 297 -5.35 7.55 2.46
C ARG A 297 -6.16 8.84 2.48
N GLN A 298 -7.48 8.74 2.69
CA GLN A 298 -8.34 9.90 2.96
C GLN A 298 -8.74 9.91 4.44
N TYR A 299 -7.84 10.42 5.28
CA TYR A 299 -8.03 10.41 6.73
C TYR A 299 -9.29 11.16 7.20
N GLU A 300 -9.70 12.22 6.51
CA GLU A 300 -10.89 13.01 6.86
C GLU A 300 -12.21 12.26 6.62
N LYS A 301 -12.25 11.37 5.63
CA LYS A 301 -13.44 10.54 5.31
C LYS A 301 -13.63 9.36 6.28
N ASN A 302 -12.70 9.13 7.21
CA ASN A 302 -12.86 8.13 8.26
C ASN A 302 -13.76 8.62 9.41
N LYS A 303 -14.09 9.91 9.46
CA LYS A 303 -15.03 10.43 10.45
C LYS A 303 -16.44 10.15 9.94
N PRO A 304 -17.32 9.50 10.73
CA PRO A 304 -18.71 9.36 10.32
C PRO A 304 -19.29 10.76 10.12
N THR A 305 -19.65 11.08 8.87
CA THR A 305 -20.62 12.16 8.63
C THR A 305 -21.85 11.82 9.46
N ASN A 306 -22.34 12.75 10.26
CA ASN A 306 -23.57 12.64 11.07
C ASN A 306 -24.78 12.22 10.21
N ALA A 307 -24.86 10.95 9.88
CA ALA A 307 -25.96 10.30 9.21
C ALA A 307 -26.48 9.26 10.20
N SER A 308 -27.71 9.47 10.63
CA SER A 308 -28.46 8.61 11.55
C SER A 308 -28.26 7.12 11.21
N ILE A 309 -27.55 6.41 12.09
CA ILE A 309 -27.39 4.96 11.98
C ILE A 309 -28.75 4.33 12.25
N ASP A 310 -29.36 3.73 11.23
CA ASP A 310 -30.51 2.84 11.39
C ASP A 310 -30.05 1.56 12.10
N LEU A 311 -30.35 1.51 13.39
CA LEU A 311 -29.93 0.52 14.38
C LEU A 311 -30.28 -0.93 13.98
N GLY A 312 -31.22 -1.12 13.04
CA GLY A 312 -31.65 -2.44 12.56
C GLY A 312 -30.63 -3.14 11.65
N SER A 313 -29.87 -2.39 10.84
CA SER A 313 -28.91 -2.94 9.88
C SER A 313 -27.62 -3.44 10.54
N ALA A 314 -27.14 -2.70 11.55
CA ALA A 314 -25.96 -3.05 12.34
C ALA A 314 -26.17 -4.31 13.20
N LEU A 315 -27.39 -4.55 13.68
CA LEU A 315 -27.72 -5.74 14.47
C LEU A 315 -27.75 -7.00 13.60
N LEU A 316 -28.24 -6.90 12.37
CA LEU A 316 -28.26 -8.04 11.42
C LEU A 316 -26.85 -8.46 11.00
N MET A 317 -25.96 -7.51 10.71
CA MET A 317 -24.56 -7.83 10.40
C MET A 317 -23.84 -8.49 11.59
N ARG A 318 -24.09 -8.02 12.82
CA ARG A 318 -23.51 -8.62 14.04
C ARG A 318 -23.92 -10.08 14.23
N ILE A 319 -25.15 -10.44 13.89
CA ILE A 319 -25.64 -11.83 13.98
C ILE A 319 -25.01 -12.71 12.90
N ILE A 320 -24.91 -12.22 11.66
CA ILE A 320 -24.29 -12.98 10.56
C ILE A 320 -22.81 -13.28 10.88
N THR A 321 -22.09 -12.30 11.46
CA THR A 321 -20.69 -12.46 11.84
C THR A 321 -20.50 -13.50 12.95
N MET A 322 -21.41 -13.57 13.95
CA MET A 322 -21.36 -14.61 14.99
C MET A 322 -21.59 -16.02 14.44
N VAL A 323 -22.48 -16.19 13.46
CA VAL A 323 -22.79 -17.50 12.88
C VAL A 323 -21.60 -18.05 12.07
N PHE A 324 -20.85 -17.20 11.38
CA PHE A 324 -19.65 -17.62 10.64
C PHE A 324 -18.47 -17.97 11.57
N VAL A 325 -18.28 -17.24 12.67
CA VAL A 325 -17.21 -17.53 13.66
C VAL A 325 -17.45 -18.85 14.39
N LEU A 326 -18.72 -19.20 14.64
CA LEU A 326 -19.09 -20.50 15.22
C LEU A 326 -18.88 -21.67 14.24
N TYR A 327 -18.99 -21.43 12.93
CA TYR A 327 -18.74 -22.47 11.92
C TYR A 327 -17.24 -22.70 11.67
N SER A 328 -16.39 -21.68 11.83
CA SER A 328 -14.93 -21.81 11.67
C SER A 328 -14.19 -22.32 12.92
N SER A 329 -14.89 -22.48 14.05
CA SER A 329 -14.32 -23.06 15.28
C SER A 329 -14.70 -24.53 15.49
N ILE A 330 -15.39 -25.12 14.50
CA ILE A 330 -15.66 -26.55 14.40
C ILE A 330 -15.18 -27.01 13.03
N TRP A 331 -13.87 -27.02 12.77
CA TRP A 331 -13.15 -27.89 11.83
C TRP A 331 -11.65 -27.67 11.98
#